data_AF-A0A970F5R7-F1
#
_entry.id   AF-A0A970F5R7-F1
#
_cell.length_a   1.000
_cell.length_b   1.000
_cell.length_c   1.000
_cell.angle_alpha   90.00
_cell.angle_beta   90.00
_cell.angle_gamma   90.00
#
_symmetry.space_group_name_H-M   'P 1'
#
loop_
_entity.id
_entity.type
_entity.pdbx_description
1 polymer ?
#
loop_
_entity_poly.entity_id
_entity_poly.type
_entity_poly.pdbx_seq_one_letter_code
_entity_poly.pdbx_strand_id
1 'polypeptide(L)' 'MANITDFTEKQFEDRLEKNVERLTKNRLAVESPTAFLLGGQPG' A
#
# COMPACT_ATOMS: atom_id res chain seq x y z
N MET A 1 21.23 -19.78 3.94
CA MET A 1 19.86 -20.16 4.30
C MET A 1 18.99 -18.94 4.06
N ALA A 2 17.89 -19.05 3.30
CA ALA A 2 16.95 -17.94 3.17
C ALA A 2 16.21 -17.76 4.51
N ASN A 3 16.09 -16.54 5.01
CA ASN A 3 15.35 -16.27 6.23
C ASN A 3 13.85 -16.20 5.88
N ILE A 4 12.98 -16.66 6.78
CA ILE A 4 11.52 -16.60 6.54
C ILE A 4 10.98 -15.17 6.46
N THR A 5 11.78 -14.20 6.89
CA THR A 5 11.51 -12.77 6.76
C THR A 5 11.82 -12.22 5.37
N ASP A 6 12.63 -12.94 4.59
CA ASP A 6 13.02 -12.51 3.26
C ASP A 6 11.90 -12.87 2.29
N PHE A 7 11.71 -12.02 1.29
CA PHE A 7 10.76 -12.24 0.22
C PHE A 7 11.45 -11.96 -1.12
N THR A 8 10.99 -12.64 -2.17
CA THR A 8 11.46 -12.34 -3.52
C THR A 8 10.84 -11.05 -4.03
N GLU A 9 11.51 -10.39 -4.98
CA GLU A 9 10.95 -9.21 -5.65
C GLU A 9 9.57 -9.51 -6.23
N LYS A 10 9.39 -10.67 -6.89
CA LYS A 10 8.11 -11.11 -7.43
C LYS A 10 7.01 -11.23 -6.36
N GLN A 11 7.33 -11.80 -5.18
CA GLN A 11 6.36 -11.91 -4.08
C GLN A 11 5.89 -10.53 -3.59
N PHE A 12 6.78 -9.54 -3.62
CA PHE A 12 6.47 -8.17 -3.27
C PHE A 12 5.63 -7.49 -4.36
N GLU A 13 6.05 -7.58 -5.62
CA GLU A 13 5.35 -6.99 -6.77
C GLU A 13 3.92 -7.50 -6.92
N ASP A 14 3.71 -8.82 -6.82
CA ASP A 14 2.38 -9.46 -6.89
C ASP A 14 1.42 -8.92 -5.81
N ARG A 15 1.96 -8.56 -4.64
CA ARG A 15 1.17 -7.98 -3.53
C ARG A 15 0.96 -6.48 -3.74
N LEU A 16 1.97 -5.77 -4.21
CA LEU A 16 1.91 -4.34 -4.49
C LEU A 16 0.85 -4.05 -5.56
N GLU A 17 0.83 -4.79 -6.66
CA GLU A 17 -0.15 -4.63 -7.75
C GLU A 17 -1.58 -4.78 -7.23
N LYS A 18 -1.87 -5.85 -6.49
CA LYS A 18 -3.18 -6.08 -5.87
C LYS A 18 -3.57 -4.98 -4.88
N ASN A 19 -2.61 -4.46 -4.13
CA ASN A 19 -2.87 -3.37 -3.19
C ASN A 19 -3.21 -2.07 -3.93
N VAL A 20 -2.47 -1.74 -5.00
CA VAL A 20 -2.75 -0.56 -5.84
C VAL A 20 -4.13 -0.67 -6.49
N GLU A 21 -4.48 -1.81 -7.09
CA GLU A 21 -5.80 -2.04 -7.68
C GLU A 21 -6.91 -1.82 -6.65
N ARG A 22 -6.77 -2.40 -5.46
CA ARG A 22 -7.76 -2.28 -4.39
C ARG A 22 -7.90 -0.85 -3.86
N LEU A 23 -6.79 -0.13 -3.69
CA LEU A 23 -6.77 1.23 -3.14
C LEU A 23 -7.30 2.27 -4.15
N THR A 24 -7.05 2.05 -5.44
CA THR A 24 -7.45 2.98 -6.51
C THR A 24 -8.85 2.69 -7.07
N LYS A 25 -9.42 1.51 -6.79
CA LYS A 25 -10.79 1.18 -7.21
C LYS A 25 -11.79 2.23 -6.75
N ASN A 26 -12.52 2.81 -7.71
CA ASN A 26 -13.50 3.87 -7.49
C ASN A 26 -12.91 5.12 -6.80
N ARG A 27 -11.64 5.43 -7.08
CA ARG A 27 -10.97 6.68 -6.69
C ARG A 27 -10.43 7.35 -7.95
N LEU A 28 -10.41 8.67 -7.95
CA LEU A 28 -9.88 9.48 -9.04
C LEU A 28 -8.78 10.38 -8.50
N ALA A 29 -7.67 10.44 -9.23
CA ALA A 29 -6.66 11.47 -9.01
C ALA A 29 -7.24 12.84 -9.36
N VAL A 30 -6.76 13.89 -8.70
CA VAL A 30 -7.17 15.28 -8.90
C VAL A 30 -5.94 16.16 -9.06
N GLU A 31 -6.07 17.32 -9.70
CA GLU A 31 -4.95 18.24 -9.94
C GLU A 31 -4.29 18.74 -8.65
N SER A 32 -5.08 18.94 -7.59
CA SER A 32 -4.61 19.42 -6.28
C SER A 32 -5.08 18.47 -5.17
N PRO A 33 -4.37 17.35 -4.94
CA PRO A 33 -4.75 16.38 -3.92
C PRO A 33 -4.52 16.92 -2.51
N THR A 34 -5.27 16.40 -1.53
CA THR A 34 -5.07 16.69 -0.10
C THR A 34 -4.78 15.39 0.64
N ALA A 35 -3.79 15.41 1.54
CA ALA A 35 -3.44 14.28 2.41
C ALA A 35 -3.76 14.61 3.86
N PHE A 36 -4.35 13.65 4.59
CA PHE A 36 -4.72 13.80 6.00
C PHE A 36 -3.88 12.83 6.85
N LEU A 37 -3.10 13.39 7.79
CA LEU A 37 -2.37 12.60 8.78
C LEU A 37 -3.22 12.46 10.05
N LEU A 38 -3.42 11.22 10.50
CA LEU A 38 -4.17 10.92 11.71
C LEU A 38 -3.24 10.85 12.93
N GLY A 39 -3.77 11.13 14.12
CA GLY A 39 -3.09 11.00 15.40
C GLY A 39 -4.06 10.78 16.55
N GLY A 40 -3.58 10.16 17.64
CA GLY A 40 -4.36 9.84 18.84
C GLY A 40 -3.75 8.65 19.60
N GLN A 41 -4.06 8.51 20.89
CA GLN A 41 -3.64 7.32 21.65
C GLN A 41 -4.33 6.05 21.12
N PRO A 42 -3.67 4.87 21.18
CA PRO A 42 -4.36 3.59 21.02
C PRO A 42 -5.53 3.49 22.00
N GLY A 43 -6.64 2.90 21.54
CA GLY A 43 -7.88 2.74 22.30
C GLY A 43 -7.74 1.87 23.54
#